data_AF-A0A2G9THX5-F1
#
_entry.id   AF-A0A2G9THX5-F1
#
_cell.length_a   1.000
_cell.length_b   1.000
_cell.length_c   1.000
_cell.angle_alpha   90.00
_cell.angle_beta   90.00
_cell.angle_gamma   90.00
#
_symmetry.space_group_name_H-M   'P 1'
#
loop_
_entity.id
_entity.type
_entity.pdbx_description
1 polymer ?
#
loop_
_entity_poly.entity_id
_entity_poly.type
_entity_poly.pdbx_seq_one_letter_code
_entity_poly.pdbx_strand_id
1 'polypeptide(L)'
;MFLLSRFLATNSQGFYGYGILWDLVTGQGLALLLGWTESPNFPVVTYCDMEIRILGHVQRHTVQCVLVINIFTEKIFLLLWLWYTLLAMISFGSIMSWIFSSLPFNQRKKWVK
;
A
#
# COMPACT_ATOMS: atom_id res chain seq x y z
N MET A 1 -3.53 -6.03 6.55
CA MET A 1 -3.86 -4.62 6.26
C MET A 1 -3.37 -3.65 7.32
N PHE A 2 -3.63 -3.88 8.62
CA PHE A 2 -3.22 -2.99 9.71
C PHE A 2 -1.70 -2.66 9.76
N LEU A 3 -0.84 -3.67 9.52
CA LEU A 3 0.61 -3.47 9.50
C LEU A 3 1.04 -2.58 8.32
N LEU A 4 0.48 -2.79 7.13
CA LEU A 4 0.75 -1.92 5.97
C LEU A 4 0.36 -0.46 6.28
N SER A 5 -0.83 -0.22 6.82
CA SER A 5 -1.27 1.14 7.18
C SER A 5 -0.39 1.81 8.23
N ARG A 6 0.25 1.03 9.12
CA ARG A 6 1.21 1.56 10.10
C ARG A 6 2.54 1.96 9.46
N PHE A 7 3.04 1.19 8.49
CA PHE A 7 4.29 1.49 7.78
C PHE A 7 4.20 2.75 6.91
N LEU A 8 3.04 2.98 6.28
CA LEU A 8 2.82 4.18 5.46
C LEU A 8 2.54 5.45 6.28
N ALA A 9 2.58 5.38 7.63
CA ALA A 9 2.25 6.47 8.55
C ALA A 9 0.95 7.23 8.18
N THR A 10 0.02 6.54 7.52
CA THR A 10 -1.21 7.15 7.02
C THR A 10 -2.21 7.19 8.16
N ASN A 11 -2.63 8.40 8.55
CA ASN A 11 -3.54 8.63 9.67
C ASN A 11 -5.01 8.34 9.31
N SER A 12 -5.28 7.90 8.07
CA SER A 12 -6.63 7.46 7.68
C SER A 12 -6.85 6.02 8.11
N GLN A 13 -7.82 5.84 8.99
CA GLN A 13 -8.14 4.57 9.61
C GLN A 13 -8.58 3.56 8.54
N GLY A 14 -7.70 2.60 8.21
CA GLY A 14 -8.03 1.31 7.59
C GLY A 14 -8.23 1.25 6.06
N PHE A 15 -8.49 2.37 5.36
CA PHE A 15 -8.99 2.33 3.97
C PHE A 15 -8.13 3.02 2.90
N TYR A 16 -6.85 3.27 3.16
CA TYR A 16 -5.95 3.84 2.15
C TYR A 16 -6.00 3.11 0.80
N GLY A 17 -6.02 1.78 0.80
CA GLY A 17 -6.10 1.01 -0.44
C GLY A 17 -7.48 1.01 -1.12
N TYR A 18 -8.58 1.26 -0.39
CA TYR A 18 -9.92 1.33 -1.00
C TYR A 18 -10.10 2.61 -1.82
N GLY A 19 -9.58 3.75 -1.34
CA GLY A 19 -9.58 4.99 -2.11
C GLY A 19 -8.84 4.83 -3.44
N ILE A 20 -7.70 4.13 -3.43
CA ILE A 20 -6.91 3.85 -4.62
C ILE A 20 -7.61 2.83 -5.54
N LEU A 21 -8.29 1.83 -4.98
CA LEU A 21 -9.05 0.85 -5.75
C LEU A 21 -10.27 1.48 -6.43
N TRP A 22 -10.96 2.41 -5.76
CA TRP A 22 -12.03 3.22 -6.34
C TRP A 22 -11.51 4.07 -7.49
N ASP A 23 -10.36 4.72 -7.31
CA ASP A 23 -9.72 5.51 -8.36
C ASP A 23 -9.27 4.66 -9.56
N LEU A 24 -8.82 3.42 -9.30
CA LEU A 24 -8.51 2.41 -10.32
C LEU A 24 -9.75 1.98 -11.12
N VAL A 25 -10.86 1.72 -10.44
CA VAL A 25 -12.13 1.28 -11.04
C VAL A 25 -12.78 2.41 -11.85
N THR A 26 -12.61 3.66 -11.42
CA THR A 26 -13.16 4.84 -12.10
C THR A 26 -12.30 5.27 -13.32
N GLY A 27 -11.21 4.55 -13.61
CA GLY A 27 -10.36 4.76 -14.79
C GLY A 27 -9.28 5.84 -14.66
N GLN A 28 -9.26 6.58 -13.55
CA GLN A 28 -8.24 7.60 -13.24
C GLN A 28 -6.95 6.95 -12.69
N GLY A 29 -7.05 5.77 -12.06
CA GLY A 29 -5.91 5.06 -11.48
C GLY A 29 -4.95 4.39 -12.48
N LEU A 30 -5.28 4.28 -13.77
CA LEU A 30 -4.30 3.88 -14.81
C LEU A 30 -3.15 4.91 -14.90
N ALA A 31 -3.44 6.19 -14.63
CA ALA A 31 -2.45 7.26 -14.56
C ALA A 31 -1.46 7.06 -13.38
N LEU A 32 -1.90 6.44 -12.29
CA LEU A 32 -1.09 6.14 -11.09
C LEU A 32 -0.10 4.99 -11.34
N LEU A 33 -0.51 3.97 -12.11
CA LEU A 33 0.37 2.88 -12.59
C LEU A 33 1.38 3.37 -13.64
N LEU A 34 1.00 4.35 -14.45
CA LEU A 34 1.85 4.94 -15.51
C LEU A 34 2.75 6.09 -15.02
N GLY A 35 2.66 6.52 -13.75
CA GLY A 35 3.56 7.51 -13.14
C GLY A 35 3.18 8.98 -13.37
N TRP A 36 1.92 9.30 -13.68
CA TRP A 36 1.48 10.67 -13.99
C TRP A 36 0.98 11.46 -12.77
N THR A 37 0.96 10.87 -11.58
CA THR A 37 0.46 11.51 -10.36
C THR A 37 1.34 11.16 -9.18
N GLU A 38 2.07 12.16 -8.70
CA GLU A 38 2.92 12.09 -7.51
C GLU A 38 2.03 12.08 -6.26
N SER A 39 2.32 11.19 -5.29
CA SER A 39 1.52 11.14 -4.07
C SER A 39 1.77 12.39 -3.20
N PRO A 40 0.71 13.09 -2.75
CA PRO A 40 0.87 14.32 -1.95
C PRO A 40 1.46 14.07 -0.55
N ASN A 41 1.45 12.82 -0.09
CA ASN A 41 1.99 12.44 1.22
C ASN A 41 3.52 12.26 1.21
N PHE A 42 4.14 12.07 0.04
CA PHE A 42 5.53 11.66 -0.07
C PHE A 42 6.24 12.37 -1.24
N PRO A 43 6.83 13.55 -1.01
CA PRO A 43 7.50 14.31 -2.07
C PRO A 43 8.77 13.61 -2.55
N VAL A 44 8.88 13.40 -3.87
CA VAL A 44 10.03 12.76 -4.54
C VAL A 44 11.28 13.66 -4.54
N VAL A 45 11.08 14.97 -4.43
CA VAL A 45 12.13 15.98 -4.30
C VAL A 45 11.98 16.74 -2.99
N THR A 46 13.08 16.84 -2.24
CA THR A 46 13.13 17.58 -0.97
C THR A 46 14.29 18.57 -0.99
N TYR A 47 14.13 19.71 -0.30
CA TYR A 47 15.21 20.67 -0.12
C TYR A 47 15.90 20.38 1.20
N CYS A 48 17.21 20.15 1.16
CA CYS A 48 18.04 19.97 2.34
C CYS A 48 18.95 21.18 2.50
N ASP A 49 18.95 21.75 3.70
CA ASP A 49 19.87 22.83 4.09
C ASP A 49 21.15 22.23 4.65
N MET A 50 22.28 22.52 3.99
CA MET A 50 23.60 22.16 4.49
C MET A 50 24.35 23.42 4.95
N GLU A 51 24.90 23.37 6.16
CA GLU A 51 25.74 24.44 6.71
C GLU A 51 27.21 24.15 6.34
N ILE A 52 27.75 24.90 5.39
CA ILE A 52 29.16 24.78 4.96
C ILE A 52 29.95 25.93 5.59
N ARG A 53 31.08 25.61 6.22
CA ARG A 53 31.96 26.62 6.85
C ARG A 53 33.09 26.96 5.89
N ILE A 54 33.13 28.21 5.44
CA ILE A 54 34.22 28.74 4.60
C ILE A 54 34.75 30.00 5.29
N LEU A 55 36.06 30.05 5.57
CA LEU A 55 36.76 31.23 6.12
C LEU A 55 36.17 31.79 7.44
N GLY A 56 35.62 30.94 8.31
CA GLY A 56 35.07 31.35 9.61
C GLY A 56 33.64 31.92 9.57
N HIS A 57 33.05 32.05 8.38
CA HIS A 57 31.65 32.42 8.20
C HIS A 57 30.80 31.19 7.85
N VAL A 58 29.67 31.01 8.54
CA VAL A 58 28.72 29.92 8.24
C VAL A 58 27.77 30.43 7.16
N GLN A 59 27.80 29.82 5.98
CA GLN A 59 26.87 30.11 4.89
C GLN A 59 25.94 28.90 4.68
N ARG A 60 24.65 29.17 4.57
CA ARG A 60 23.62 28.14 4.35
C ARG A 60 23.39 27.99 2.84
N HIS A 61 23.54 26.77 2.36
CA HIS A 61 23.25 26.43 0.97
C HIS A 61 22.14 25.38 0.92
N THR A 62 21.11 25.66 0.11
CA THR A 62 20.01 24.75 -0.18
C THR A 62 20.41 23.85 -1.36
N VAL A 63 20.27 22.53 -1.18
CA VAL A 63 20.44 21.56 -2.28
C VAL A 63 19.16 20.78 -2.51
N GLN A 64 18.95 20.34 -3.75
CA GLN A 64 17.86 19.43 -4.10
C GLN A 64 18.31 17.99 -3.84
N CYS A 65 17.63 17.32 -2.91
CA CYS A 65 17.82 15.91 -2.63
C CYS A 65 16.67 15.09 -3.23
N VAL A 66 17.01 14.09 -4.04
CA VAL A 66 16.05 13.14 -4.60
C VAL A 66 16.01 11.91 -3.71
N LEU A 67 14.83 11.61 -3.14
CA LEU A 67 14.66 10.42 -2.30
C LEU A 67 14.16 9.24 -3.14
N VAL A 68 15.05 8.70 -3.96
CA VAL A 68 14.74 7.63 -4.92
C VAL A 68 14.21 6.36 -4.21
N ILE A 69 14.56 6.13 -2.95
CA ILE A 69 14.06 4.97 -2.19
C ILE A 69 12.55 5.02 -1.89
N ASN A 70 11.97 6.21 -1.81
CA ASN A 70 10.58 6.41 -1.38
C ASN A 70 9.56 6.12 -2.50
N ILE A 71 9.93 6.43 -3.74
CA ILE A 71 9.10 6.11 -4.92
C ILE A 71 8.99 4.59 -5.13
N PHE A 72 10.03 3.82 -4.77
CA PHE A 72 9.98 2.36 -4.81
C PHE A 72 9.04 1.77 -3.76
N THR A 73 9.04 2.31 -2.55
CA THR A 73 8.14 1.84 -1.48
C THR A 73 6.68 2.07 -1.83
N GLU A 74 6.32 3.21 -2.43
CA GLU A 74 4.94 3.49 -2.81
C GLU A 74 4.36 2.44 -3.76
N LYS A 75 5.13 2.03 -4.78
CA LYS A 75 4.65 1.06 -5.79
C LYS A 75 4.59 -0.37 -5.26
N ILE A 76 5.57 -0.82 -4.47
CA ILE A 76 5.55 -2.18 -3.90
C ILE A 76 4.45 -2.35 -2.85
N PHE A 77 4.15 -1.31 -2.06
CA PHE A 77 3.09 -1.38 -1.06
C PHE A 77 1.70 -1.53 -1.68
N LEU A 78 1.45 -0.91 -2.84
CA LEU A 78 0.19 -1.08 -3.59
C LEU A 78 0.04 -2.50 -4.15
N LEU A 79 1.10 -3.06 -4.73
CA LEU A 79 1.10 -4.43 -5.24
C LEU A 79 0.84 -5.44 -4.11
N LEU A 80 1.51 -5.28 -2.97
CA LEU A 80 1.32 -6.13 -1.79
C LEU A 80 -0.10 -5.99 -1.22
N TRP A 81 -0.65 -4.78 -1.15
CA TRP A 81 -2.01 -4.57 -0.67
C TRP A 81 -3.06 -5.27 -1.56
N LEU A 82 -2.93 -5.16 -2.88
CA LEU A 82 -3.81 -5.87 -3.81
C LEU A 82 -3.69 -7.39 -3.64
N TRP A 83 -2.46 -7.91 -3.57
CA TRP A 83 -2.17 -9.33 -3.39
C TRP A 83 -2.78 -9.89 -2.11
N TYR A 84 -2.57 -9.22 -0.97
CA TYR A 84 -3.14 -9.65 0.31
C TYR A 84 -4.68 -9.57 0.33
N THR A 85 -5.27 -8.61 -0.37
CA THR A 85 -6.75 -8.52 -0.49
C THR A 85 -7.31 -9.70 -1.28
N LEU A 86 -6.67 -10.08 -2.39
CA LEU A 86 -7.07 -11.25 -3.19
C LEU A 86 -6.93 -12.55 -2.40
N LEU A 87 -5.81 -12.74 -1.69
CA LEU A 87 -5.61 -13.90 -0.83
C LEU A 87 -6.65 -13.98 0.29
N ALA A 88 -7.02 -12.84 0.89
CA ALA A 88 -8.07 -12.78 1.91
C ALA A 88 -9.44 -13.19 1.34
N MET A 89 -9.79 -12.73 0.13
CA MET A 89 -11.03 -13.12 -0.55
C MET A 89 -11.11 -14.62 -0.83
N ILE A 90 -10.03 -15.21 -1.36
CA ILE A 90 -9.94 -16.66 -1.65
C ILE A 90 -10.03 -17.47 -0.35
N SER A 91 -9.30 -17.05 0.69
CA SER A 91 -9.31 -17.73 1.98
C SER A 91 -10.69 -17.66 2.63
N PHE A 92 -11.36 -16.51 2.56
CA PHE A 92 -12.73 -16.36 3.05
C PHE A 92 -13.70 -17.31 2.33
N GLY A 93 -13.60 -17.41 0.99
CA GLY A 93 -14.39 -18.38 0.22
C GLY A 93 -14.14 -19.83 0.62
N SER A 94 -12.87 -20.20 0.87
CA SER A 94 -12.49 -21.52 1.34
C SER A 94 -13.07 -21.84 2.72
N ILE A 95 -12.99 -20.89 3.65
CA ILE A 95 -13.55 -21.02 5.01
C ILE A 95 -15.08 -21.15 4.94
N MET A 96 -15.76 -20.35 4.12
CA MET A 96 -17.21 -20.46 3.92
C MET A 96 -17.59 -21.84 3.40
N SER A 97 -16.89 -22.35 2.38
CA SER A 97 -17.12 -23.71 1.83
C SER A 97 -16.95 -24.79 2.90
N TRP A 98 -15.92 -24.69 3.73
CA TRP A 98 -15.69 -25.59 4.86
C TRP A 98 -16.79 -25.51 5.93
N ILE A 99 -17.25 -24.31 6.27
CA ILE A 99 -18.34 -24.10 7.23
C ILE A 99 -19.65 -24.69 6.70
N PHE A 100 -20.00 -24.43 5.43
CA PHE A 100 -21.19 -25.01 4.80
C PHE A 100 -21.13 -26.53 4.70
N SER A 101 -19.94 -27.11 4.52
CA SER A 101 -19.75 -28.57 4.49
C SER A 101 -19.80 -29.21 5.88
N SER A 102 -19.33 -28.51 6.92
CA SER A 102 -19.21 -29.03 8.28
C SER A 102 -20.48 -28.88 9.15
N LEU A 103 -21.32 -27.88 8.89
CA LEU A 103 -22.57 -27.63 9.64
C LEU A 103 -23.66 -28.71 9.45
N PRO A 104 -23.92 -29.28 8.26
CA PRO A 104 -24.89 -30.36 8.11
C PRO A 104 -24.29 -31.69 8.59
N PHE A 105 -24.74 -32.16 9.76
CA PHE A 105 -24.47 -33.53 10.27
C PHE A 105 -24.81 -34.64 9.25
N ASN A 106 -25.66 -34.33 8.26
CA ASN A 106 -26.14 -35.26 7.24
C ASN A 106 -25.14 -35.53 6.09
N GLN A 107 -24.13 -34.67 5.88
CA GLN A 107 -23.13 -34.85 4.80
C GLN A 107 -22.00 -35.84 5.19
N ARG A 108 -21.83 -36.16 6.48
CA ARG A 108 -20.82 -37.13 6.96
C ARG A 108 -21.06 -38.56 6.47
N LYS A 109 -22.26 -38.90 6.00
CA LYS A 109 -22.58 -40.24 5.46
C LYS A 109 -22.16 -40.44 4.00
N LYS A 110 -21.86 -39.35 3.26
CA LYS A 110 -21.52 -39.42 1.83
C LYS A 110 -20.05 -39.81 1.56
N TRP A 111 -19.22 -39.79 2.60
CA TRP A 111 -17.80 -40.17 2.55
C TRP A 111 -17.51 -41.56 3.16
N VAL A 112 -18.53 -42.22 3.73
CA VAL A 112 -18.42 -43.52 4.42
C VAL A 112 -19.10 -44.65 3.60
N LYS A 113 -19.52 -44.38 2.37
CA LYS A 113 -20.11 -45.40 1.49
C LYS A 113 -19.52 -45.33 0.09
#